data_AF-A0A5B7C647-F1
#
_entry.id   AF-A0A5B7C647-F1
#
_cell.length_a   1.000
_cell.length_b   1.000
_cell.length_c   1.000
_cell.angle_alpha   90.00
_cell.angle_beta   90.00
_cell.angle_gamma   90.00
#
_symmetry.space_group_name_H-M   'P 1'
#
loop_
_entity.id
_entity.type
_entity.pdbx_description
1 polymer ?
#
loop_
_entity_poly.entity_id
_entity_poly.type
_entity_poly.pdbx_seq_one_letter_code
_entity_poly.pdbx_strand_id
1 'polypeptide(L)'
;WQVPTGRLDGCVSLASDTSSLPGFTDSIEVQKQKFTAKGLNTQDLVTLVGGHTIGTSACQLFRYRLYNFTNTGNGADQSINPAFLPQLQSLCPANGDATRRVGLDNGSPSRFDASFFTNLRNGRGILESDQKLWTDASTKTFVQ
;
A
#
# COMPACT_ATOMS: atom_id res chain seq x y z
N TRP A 1 -21.73 -3.03 9.89
CA TRP A 1 -22.70 -2.22 9.11
C TRP A 1 -23.60 -3.17 8.34
N GLN A 2 -24.78 -2.72 7.91
CA GLN A 2 -25.65 -3.54 7.04
C GLN A 2 -25.21 -3.35 5.58
N VAL A 3 -24.77 -4.42 4.92
CA VAL A 3 -24.31 -4.37 3.52
C VAL A 3 -25.53 -4.38 2.59
N PRO A 4 -25.66 -3.44 1.63
CA PRO A 4 -26.69 -3.54 0.60
C PRO A 4 -26.55 -4.80 -0.24
N THR A 5 -27.64 -5.55 -0.37
CA THR A 5 -27.70 -6.82 -1.13
C THR A 5 -28.38 -6.63 -2.50
N GLY A 6 -28.38 -7.68 -3.33
CA GLY A 6 -29.06 -7.67 -4.64
C GLY A 6 -28.15 -7.52 -5.87
N ARG A 7 -26.82 -7.55 -5.72
CA ARG A 7 -25.89 -7.69 -6.85
C ARG A 7 -26.01 -9.10 -7.47
N LEU A 8 -25.85 -9.19 -8.79
CA LEU A 8 -25.83 -10.44 -9.56
C LEU A 8 -24.42 -10.74 -10.06
N ASP A 9 -24.16 -12.01 -10.36
CA ASP A 9 -22.88 -12.46 -10.89
C ASP A 9 -22.73 -12.12 -12.38
N GLY A 10 -21.57 -11.60 -12.77
CA GLY A 10 -21.24 -11.35 -14.18
C GLY A 10 -20.82 -12.64 -14.90
N CYS A 11 -21.24 -12.79 -16.15
CA CYS A 11 -20.94 -13.99 -16.97
C CYS A 11 -19.66 -13.86 -17.83
N VAL A 12 -18.92 -12.76 -17.71
CA VAL A 12 -17.75 -12.45 -18.54
C VAL A 12 -16.58 -12.04 -17.64
N SER A 13 -15.39 -12.56 -17.94
CA SER A 13 -14.14 -12.18 -17.30
C SER A 13 -13.15 -11.73 -18.37
N LEU A 14 -12.67 -10.49 -18.27
CA LEU A 14 -11.71 -9.91 -19.21
C LEU A 14 -10.44 -9.51 -18.47
N ALA A 15 -9.29 -10.03 -18.92
CA ALA A 15 -7.99 -9.64 -18.36
C ALA A 15 -7.71 -8.13 -18.53
N SER A 16 -8.29 -7.49 -19.56
CA SER A 16 -8.17 -6.04 -19.76
C SER A 16 -8.74 -5.22 -18.60
N ASP A 17 -9.70 -5.75 -17.84
CA ASP A 17 -10.34 -5.02 -16.74
C ASP A 17 -9.36 -4.77 -15.58
N THR A 18 -8.32 -5.60 -15.45
CA THR A 18 -7.31 -5.46 -14.39
C THR A 18 -6.35 -4.30 -14.63
N SER A 19 -6.32 -3.73 -15.85
CA SER A 19 -5.52 -2.53 -16.16
C SER A 19 -5.92 -1.31 -15.33
N SER A 20 -7.16 -1.30 -14.83
CA SER A 20 -7.70 -0.23 -13.99
C SER A 20 -7.38 -0.37 -12.50
N LEU A 21 -6.73 -1.47 -12.08
CA LEU A 21 -6.38 -1.67 -10.67
C LEU A 21 -5.20 -0.79 -10.25
N PRO A 22 -5.24 -0.18 -9.05
CA PRO A 22 -4.10 0.55 -8.49
C PRO A 22 -2.88 -0.37 -8.32
N GLY A 23 -1.71 0.12 -8.72
CA GLY A 23 -0.42 -0.54 -8.53
C GLY A 23 0.26 -0.13 -7.22
N PHE A 24 1.13 -1.00 -6.71
CA PHE A 24 1.87 -0.77 -5.46
C PHE A 24 2.92 0.36 -5.54
N THR A 25 3.21 0.87 -6.73
CA THR A 25 4.12 2.00 -7.00
C THR A 25 3.38 3.28 -7.45
N ASP A 26 2.06 3.23 -7.66
CA ASP A 26 1.31 4.33 -8.26
C ASP A 26 1.48 5.63 -7.47
N SER A 27 1.60 6.77 -8.18
CA SER A 27 1.52 8.09 -7.55
C SER A 27 0.12 8.34 -7.00
N ILE A 28 -0.02 9.34 -6.14
CA ILE A 28 -1.32 9.69 -5.54
C ILE A 28 -2.31 10.17 -6.60
N GLU A 29 -1.83 10.87 -7.61
CA GLU A 29 -2.60 11.32 -8.77
C GLU A 29 -3.14 10.13 -9.57
N VAL A 30 -2.31 9.12 -9.82
CA VAL A 30 -2.74 7.89 -10.51
C VAL A 30 -3.76 7.11 -9.67
N GLN A 31 -3.51 6.98 -8.36
CA GLN A 31 -4.47 6.34 -7.45
C GLN A 31 -5.82 7.09 -7.46
N LYS A 32 -5.81 8.42 -7.33
CA LYS A 32 -7.02 9.26 -7.39
C LYS A 32 -7.76 9.13 -8.71
N GLN A 33 -7.05 9.13 -9.85
CA GLN A 33 -7.65 8.93 -11.17
C GLN A 33 -8.35 7.57 -11.28
N LYS A 34 -7.70 6.48 -10.84
CA LYS A 34 -8.29 5.13 -10.87
C LYS A 34 -9.52 5.01 -9.97
N PHE A 35 -9.51 5.64 -8.79
CA PHE A 35 -10.67 5.69 -7.90
C PHE A 35 -11.80 6.55 -8.47
N THR A 36 -11.48 7.73 -9.02
CA THR A 36 -12.46 8.63 -9.65
C THR A 36 -13.13 7.97 -10.86
N ALA A 37 -12.39 7.17 -11.63
CA ALA A 37 -12.96 6.38 -12.73
C ALA A 37 -14.00 5.33 -12.27
N LYS A 38 -14.06 5.02 -10.96
CA LYS A 38 -15.08 4.17 -10.33
C LYS A 38 -16.09 4.97 -9.50
N GLY A 39 -16.09 6.30 -9.61
CA GLY A 39 -16.99 7.18 -8.86
C GLY A 39 -16.60 7.39 -7.39
N LEU A 40 -15.35 7.09 -7.03
CA LEU A 40 -14.81 7.23 -5.67
C LEU A 40 -13.89 8.46 -5.57
N ASN A 41 -13.98 9.18 -4.46
CA ASN A 41 -13.22 10.42 -4.22
C ASN A 41 -11.90 10.16 -3.45
N THR A 42 -11.17 11.23 -3.12
CA THR A 42 -9.89 11.15 -2.37
C THR A 42 -10.05 10.55 -0.97
N GLN A 43 -11.16 10.85 -0.27
CA GLN A 43 -11.43 10.28 1.04
C GLN A 43 -11.73 8.78 0.94
N ASP A 44 -12.47 8.35 -0.08
CA ASP A 44 -12.73 6.93 -0.36
C ASP A 44 -11.41 6.18 -0.63
N LEU A 45 -10.49 6.77 -1.39
CA LEU A 45 -9.13 6.23 -1.59
C LEU A 45 -8.44 5.95 -0.25
N VAL A 46 -8.31 6.97 0.61
CA VAL A 46 -7.58 6.82 1.88
C VAL A 46 -8.29 5.83 2.81
N THR A 47 -9.62 5.88 2.86
CA THR A 47 -10.43 5.01 3.73
C THR A 47 -10.34 3.55 3.30
N LEU A 48 -10.44 3.26 2.00
CA LEU A 48 -10.44 1.90 1.47
C LEU A 48 -9.04 1.27 1.51
N VAL A 49 -7.98 2.04 1.25
CA VAL A 49 -6.59 1.57 1.42
C VAL A 49 -6.29 1.26 2.90
N GLY A 50 -7.02 1.87 3.84
CA GLY A 50 -7.01 1.49 5.26
C GLY A 50 -7.26 0.00 5.52
N GLY A 51 -7.87 -0.73 4.57
CA GLY A 51 -8.01 -2.19 4.61
C GLY A 51 -6.67 -2.95 4.71
N HIS A 52 -5.55 -2.32 4.35
CA HIS A 52 -4.19 -2.83 4.56
C HIS A 52 -3.79 -2.93 6.04
N THR A 53 -4.66 -2.55 6.99
CA THR A 53 -4.49 -2.85 8.43
C THR A 53 -4.42 -4.36 8.72
N ILE A 54 -4.90 -5.21 7.81
CA ILE A 54 -4.75 -6.66 7.89
C ILE A 54 -4.17 -7.23 6.60
N GLY A 55 -3.63 -8.45 6.70
CA GLY A 55 -3.11 -9.18 5.55
C GLY A 55 -1.63 -8.93 5.30
N THR A 56 -1.15 -9.36 4.14
CA THR A 56 0.29 -9.43 3.84
C THR A 56 0.60 -9.00 2.42
N SER A 57 1.87 -8.64 2.18
CA SER A 57 2.45 -8.46 0.85
C SER A 57 3.69 -9.34 0.69
N ALA A 58 3.98 -9.75 -0.54
CA ALA A 58 5.21 -10.48 -0.84
C ALA A 58 6.40 -9.52 -0.98
N CYS A 59 7.58 -9.92 -0.50
CA CYS A 59 8.79 -9.11 -0.58
C CYS A 59 9.05 -8.54 -1.98
N GLN A 60 8.74 -9.28 -3.05
CA GLN A 60 8.91 -8.82 -4.44
C GLN A 60 8.23 -7.47 -4.74
N LEU A 61 7.13 -7.15 -4.06
CA LEU A 61 6.33 -5.94 -4.32
C LEU A 61 6.90 -4.68 -3.66
N PHE A 62 7.89 -4.79 -2.77
CA PHE A 62 8.45 -3.63 -2.08
C PHE A 62 9.95 -3.70 -1.81
N ARG A 63 10.62 -4.83 -2.10
CA ARG A 63 12.07 -5.00 -1.87
C ARG A 63 12.92 -3.96 -2.58
N TYR A 64 12.49 -3.47 -3.75
CA TYR A 64 13.21 -2.39 -4.44
C TYR A 64 13.32 -1.14 -3.56
N ARG A 65 12.31 -0.83 -2.75
CA ARG A 65 12.34 0.27 -1.78
C ARG A 65 13.41 0.09 -0.70
N LEU A 66 13.87 -1.13 -0.43
CA LEU A 66 14.82 -1.40 0.66
C LEU A 66 16.29 -1.28 0.24
N TYR A 67 16.56 -1.30 -1.07
CA TYR A 67 17.93 -1.44 -1.59
C TYR A 67 18.23 -0.59 -2.82
N ASN A 68 17.26 -0.38 -3.71
CA ASN A 68 17.46 0.30 -4.99
C ASN A 68 16.19 1.06 -5.40
N PHE A 69 15.83 2.06 -4.60
CA PHE A 69 14.59 2.80 -4.79
C PHE A 69 14.67 3.78 -5.97
N THR A 70 15.78 4.51 -6.09
CA THR A 70 16.03 5.35 -7.26
C THR A 70 16.83 4.54 -8.29
N ASN A 71 16.49 4.67 -9.57
CA ASN A 71 17.26 4.08 -10.69
C ASN A 71 18.72 4.58 -10.79
N THR A 72 19.16 5.41 -9.83
CA THR A 72 20.53 5.89 -9.67
C THR A 72 21.37 5.03 -8.72
N GLY A 73 20.81 3.97 -8.12
CA GLY A 73 21.55 3.07 -7.23
C GLY A 73 21.81 3.62 -5.82
N ASN A 74 21.12 4.68 -5.41
CA ASN A 74 21.41 5.41 -4.16
C ASN A 74 20.58 4.93 -2.95
N GLY A 75 20.47 3.61 -2.78
CA GLY A 75 20.00 2.99 -1.55
C GLY A 75 18.47 2.93 -1.37
N ALA A 76 18.06 2.84 -0.11
CA ALA A 76 16.67 2.66 0.29
C ALA A 76 15.83 3.93 0.10
N ASP A 77 14.52 3.74 -0.02
CA ASP A 77 13.50 4.78 -0.02
C ASP A 77 13.61 5.63 1.25
N GLN A 78 13.87 6.92 1.08
CA GLN A 78 14.08 7.87 2.17
C GLN A 78 12.81 8.16 2.99
N SER A 79 11.64 7.77 2.50
CA SER A 79 10.38 7.84 3.26
C SER A 79 10.26 6.72 4.31
N ILE A 80 11.09 5.69 4.24
CA ILE A 80 11.11 4.61 5.23
C ILE A 80 11.84 5.10 6.48
N ASN A 81 11.23 4.87 7.63
CA ASN A 81 11.83 5.15 8.92
C ASN A 81 13.18 4.44 9.07
N PRO A 82 14.28 5.16 9.38
CA PRO A 82 15.62 4.56 9.47
C PRO A 82 15.73 3.43 10.49
N ALA A 83 14.97 3.45 11.58
CA ALA A 83 14.95 2.39 12.59
C ALA A 83 14.11 1.18 12.15
N PHE A 84 13.22 1.34 11.18
CA PHE A 84 12.38 0.29 10.62
C PHE A 84 13.03 -0.41 9.42
N LEU A 85 13.80 0.33 8.62
CA LEU A 85 14.52 -0.21 7.47
C LEU A 85 15.31 -1.50 7.75
N PRO A 86 16.17 -1.60 8.78
CA PRO A 86 16.91 -2.84 9.06
C PRO A 86 15.99 -4.01 9.44
N GLN A 87 14.82 -3.73 10.05
CA GLN A 87 13.82 -4.76 10.36
C GLN A 87 13.21 -5.31 9.07
N LEU A 88 12.83 -4.43 8.14
CA LEU A 88 12.33 -4.84 6.82
C LEU A 88 13.38 -5.58 5.99
N GLN A 89 14.64 -5.16 6.03
CA GLN A 89 15.74 -5.83 5.35
C GLN A 89 16.01 -7.24 5.92
N SER A 90 15.85 -7.43 7.24
CA SER A 90 15.91 -8.75 7.86
C SER A 90 14.77 -9.66 7.41
N LEU A 91 13.56 -9.11 7.26
CA LEU A 91 12.40 -9.84 6.74
C LEU A 91 12.49 -10.13 5.24
N CYS A 92 13.07 -9.21 4.46
CA CYS A 92 13.21 -9.30 3.01
C CYS A 92 14.66 -9.01 2.56
N PRO A 93 15.61 -9.94 2.77
CA PRO A 93 17.00 -9.74 2.34
C PRO A 93 17.12 -9.49 0.83
N ALA A 94 18.16 -8.78 0.39
CA ALA A 94 18.38 -8.43 -1.02
C ALA A 94 18.30 -9.65 -1.96
N ASN A 95 18.98 -10.75 -1.58
CA ASN A 95 18.97 -12.03 -2.29
C ASN A 95 18.09 -13.09 -1.61
N GLY A 96 17.10 -12.66 -0.83
CA GLY A 96 16.16 -13.55 -0.14
C GLY A 96 15.00 -14.03 -1.02
N ASP A 97 14.17 -14.91 -0.45
CA ASP A 97 12.94 -15.39 -1.06
C ASP A 97 11.97 -14.24 -1.37
N ALA A 98 11.71 -14.03 -2.66
CA ALA A 98 10.85 -12.96 -3.16
C ALA A 98 9.36 -13.18 -2.82
N THR A 99 8.96 -14.42 -2.54
CA THR A 99 7.57 -14.81 -2.24
C THR A 99 7.22 -14.68 -0.76
N ARG A 100 8.22 -14.54 0.10
CA ARG A 100 8.06 -14.37 1.55
C ARG A 100 7.06 -13.26 1.86
N ARG A 101 6.10 -13.58 2.75
CA ARG A 101 4.99 -12.70 3.14
C ARG A 101 5.37 -11.86 4.35
N VAL A 102 5.09 -10.56 4.28
CA VAL A 102 5.26 -9.59 5.37
C VAL A 102 3.91 -8.93 5.63
N GLY A 103 3.55 -8.75 6.90
CA GLY A 103 2.31 -8.05 7.28
C GLY A 103 2.30 -6.63 6.75
N LEU A 104 1.18 -6.19 6.17
CA LEU A 104 1.01 -4.80 5.70
C LEU A 104 0.92 -3.81 6.86
N ASP A 105 0.47 -4.27 8.03
CA ASP A 105 0.38 -3.51 9.26
C ASP A 105 1.34 -4.05 10.32
N ASN A 106 2.34 -3.25 10.68
CA ASN A 106 3.35 -3.63 11.66
C ASN A 106 2.81 -3.44 13.09
N GLY A 107 2.65 -4.54 13.82
CA GLY A 107 2.21 -4.57 15.22
C GLY A 107 0.82 -5.19 15.44
N SER A 108 -0.01 -5.23 14.41
CA SER A 108 -1.41 -5.70 14.45
C SER A 108 -1.88 -6.40 13.16
N PRO A 109 -1.04 -7.20 12.45
CA PRO A 109 -1.33 -7.67 11.08
C PRO A 109 -2.59 -8.54 10.92
N SER A 110 -3.22 -8.98 12.02
CA SER A 110 -4.44 -9.78 12.06
C SER A 110 -5.63 -9.07 12.72
N ARG A 111 -5.50 -7.81 13.11
CA ARG A 111 -6.56 -7.02 13.75
C ARG A 111 -6.93 -5.86 12.85
N PHE A 112 -8.23 -5.72 12.56
CA PHE A 112 -8.71 -4.58 11.82
C PHE A 112 -8.81 -3.36 12.75
N ASP A 113 -7.85 -2.45 12.66
CA ASP A 113 -7.83 -1.22 13.45
C ASP A 113 -7.17 -0.04 12.71
N ALA A 114 -6.74 1.01 13.43
CA ALA A 114 -6.20 2.24 12.84
C ALA A 114 -4.66 2.32 12.89
N SER A 115 -3.97 1.25 13.31
CA SER A 115 -2.51 1.16 13.33
C SER A 115 -1.88 1.36 11.96
N PHE A 116 -2.55 0.96 10.88
CA PHE A 116 -2.10 1.23 9.51
C PHE A 116 -1.76 2.71 9.31
N PHE A 117 -2.68 3.62 9.62
CA PHE A 117 -2.46 5.06 9.49
C PHE A 117 -1.38 5.57 10.46
N THR A 118 -1.29 4.98 11.66
CA THR A 118 -0.20 5.25 12.61
C THR A 118 1.16 4.84 12.05
N ASN A 119 1.23 3.72 11.34
CA ASN A 119 2.44 3.25 10.68
C ASN A 119 2.84 4.18 9.53
N LEU A 120 1.89 4.65 8.71
CA LEU A 120 2.20 5.62 7.64
C LEU A 120 2.80 6.92 8.19
N ARG A 121 2.22 7.47 9.26
CA ARG A 121 2.75 8.68 9.93
C ARG A 121 4.18 8.52 10.43
N ASN A 122 4.52 7.30 10.85
CA ASN A 122 5.83 6.97 11.39
C ASN A 122 6.84 6.51 10.32
N GLY A 123 6.51 6.58 9.03
CA GLY A 123 7.39 6.11 7.94
C GLY A 123 7.50 4.58 7.89
N ARG A 124 6.46 3.86 8.33
CA ARG A 124 6.43 2.39 8.45
C ARG A 124 5.46 1.73 7.46
N GLY A 125 5.02 2.43 6.42
CA GLY A 125 4.24 1.84 5.34
C GLY A 125 5.07 0.86 4.49
N ILE A 126 4.52 -0.32 4.23
CA ILE A 126 5.21 -1.41 3.52
C ILE A 126 5.28 -1.15 2.01
N LEU A 127 4.15 -0.79 1.39
CA LEU A 127 4.09 -0.46 -0.03
C LEU A 127 4.41 1.01 -0.27
N GLU A 128 4.98 1.33 -1.44
CA GLU A 128 5.25 2.72 -1.82
C GLU A 128 3.95 3.51 -1.98
N SER A 129 2.93 2.91 -2.62
CA SER A 129 1.59 3.49 -2.78
C SER A 129 0.99 3.95 -1.46
N ASP A 130 1.20 3.16 -0.39
CA ASP A 130 0.63 3.41 0.92
C ASP A 130 1.38 4.54 1.62
N GLN A 131 2.72 4.49 1.62
CA GLN A 131 3.54 5.51 2.29
C GLN A 131 3.35 6.90 1.68
N LYS A 132 3.06 6.97 0.36
CA LYS A 132 2.74 8.21 -0.34
C LYS A 132 1.48 8.91 0.18
N LEU A 133 0.52 8.20 0.77
CA LEU A 133 -0.71 8.81 1.31
C LEU A 133 -0.40 9.84 2.40
N TRP A 134 0.67 9.62 3.16
CA TRP A 134 1.10 10.54 4.23
C TRP A 134 1.94 11.72 3.71
N THR A 135 2.73 11.51 2.66
CA THR A 135 3.61 12.55 2.11
C THR A 135 2.91 13.51 1.16
N ASP A 136 1.78 13.12 0.56
CA ASP A 136 0.98 13.97 -0.31
C ASP A 136 -0.03 14.83 0.46
N ALA A 137 -0.04 16.14 0.18
CA ALA A 137 -0.87 17.10 0.91
C ALA A 137 -2.38 16.85 0.75
N SER A 138 -2.83 16.32 -0.40
CA SER A 138 -4.24 16.13 -0.71
C SER A 138 -4.85 14.92 0.00
N THR A 139 -4.04 13.92 0.34
CA THR A 139 -4.47 12.72 1.10
C THR A 139 -4.13 12.81 2.58
N LYS A 140 -3.07 13.55 2.95
CA LYS A 140 -2.57 13.63 4.33
C LYS A 140 -3.63 13.99 5.35
N THR A 141 -4.58 14.86 5.01
CA THR A 141 -5.67 15.27 5.92
C THR A 141 -6.61 14.13 6.33
N PHE A 142 -6.69 13.05 5.54
CA PHE A 142 -7.53 11.88 5.83
C PHE A 142 -6.74 10.75 6.53
N VAL A 143 -5.42 10.86 6.62
CA VAL A 143 -4.52 9.91 7.30
C VAL A 143 -4.30 10.30 8.78
N GLN A 144 -4.67 11.53 9.16
CA GLN A 144 -4.45 12.10 10.49
C GLN A 144 -5.14 11.33 11.62
#